data_AF-A0A7Y6YZ20-F1
#
_entry.id   AF-A0A7Y6YZ20-F1
#
_cell.length_a   1.000
_cell.length_b   1.000
_cell.length_c   1.000
_cell.angle_alpha   90.00
_cell.angle_beta   90.00
_cell.angle_gamma   90.00
#
_symmetry.space_group_name_H-M   'P 1'
#
loop_
_entity.id
_entity.type
_entity.pdbx_description
1 polymer ?
#
loop_
_entity_poly.entity_id
_entity_poly.type
_entity_poly.pdbx_seq_one_letter_code
_entity_poly.pdbx_strand_id
1 'polypeptide(L)' 'MAKLAPKVRPDISDWTAADLKSWRDKHGFDQLQAAAAIGIGRQTWLKMENGKKAVDLVYYLACMGYDAVKGK' A
#
# COMPACT_ATOMS: atom_id res chain seq x y z
N MET A 1 3.89 -16.43 -31.87
CA MET A 1 3.75 -16.63 -30.42
C MET A 1 2.90 -15.50 -29.86
N ALA A 2 1.66 -15.77 -29.45
CA ALA A 2 0.81 -14.76 -28.85
C ALA A 2 1.31 -14.45 -27.42
N LYS A 3 1.70 -13.20 -27.15
CA LYS A 3 1.95 -12.73 -25.78
C LYS A 3 0.60 -12.76 -25.05
N LEU A 4 0.46 -13.62 -24.04
CA LEU A 4 -0.69 -13.55 -23.13
C LEU A 4 -0.74 -12.14 -22.53
N ALA A 5 -1.91 -11.49 -22.60
CA ALA A 5 -2.16 -10.27 -21.85
C ALA A 5 -1.92 -10.54 -20.35
N PRO A 6 -1.35 -9.59 -19.59
CA PRO A 6 -1.18 -9.75 -18.16
C PRO A 6 -2.55 -10.05 -17.54
N LYS A 7 -2.66 -11.12 -16.74
CA LYS A 7 -3.89 -11.38 -15.97
C LYS A 7 -4.13 -10.16 -15.09
N VAL A 8 -5.16 -9.38 -15.37
CA VAL A 8 -5.64 -8.33 -14.47
C VAL A 8 -6.00 -9.06 -13.19
N ARG A 9 -5.20 -8.83 -12.15
CA ARG A 9 -5.38 -9.42 -10.85
C ARG A 9 -6.39 -8.53 -10.11
N PRO A 10 -7.65 -8.96 -9.92
CA PRO A 10 -8.67 -8.13 -9.29
C PRO A 10 -8.37 -7.83 -7.81
N ASP A 11 -7.32 -8.45 -7.27
CA ASP A 11 -6.73 -8.25 -5.95
C ASP A 11 -5.68 -7.13 -5.88
N ILE A 12 -5.41 -6.41 -6.97
CA ILE A 12 -4.53 -5.23 -6.99
C ILE A 12 -5.39 -3.96 -6.87
N SER A 13 -5.06 -3.09 -5.91
CA SER A 13 -5.72 -1.79 -5.80
C SER A 13 -5.21 -0.81 -6.86
N ASP A 14 -6.00 0.21 -7.18
CA ASP A 14 -5.56 1.32 -8.03
C ASP A 14 -4.56 2.25 -7.31
N TRP A 15 -4.26 2.02 -6.02
CA TRP A 15 -3.26 2.80 -5.30
C TRP A 15 -1.87 2.58 -5.88
N THR A 16 -1.26 3.69 -6.27
CA THR A 16 0.12 3.74 -6.68
C THR A 16 1.04 3.84 -5.47
N ALA A 17 2.34 3.68 -5.72
CA ALA A 17 3.37 3.97 -4.72
C ALA A 17 3.29 5.41 -4.19
N ALA A 18 2.85 6.37 -5.02
CA ALA A 18 2.69 7.76 -4.64
C ALA A 18 1.51 7.94 -3.66
N ASP A 19 0.38 7.26 -3.90
CA ASP A 19 -0.77 7.32 -2.99
C ASP A 19 -0.42 6.76 -1.62
N LEU A 20 0.32 5.64 -1.58
CA LEU A 20 0.80 5.04 -0.34
C LEU A 20 1.75 5.99 0.42
N LYS A 21 2.63 6.68 -0.31
CA LYS A 21 3.53 7.69 0.26
C LYS A 21 2.73 8.88 0.82
N SER A 22 1.75 9.39 0.08
CA SER A 22 0.89 10.49 0.51
C SER A 22 0.08 10.13 1.76
N TRP A 23 -0.42 8.90 1.86
CA TRP A 23 -1.08 8.41 3.08
C TRP A 23 -0.13 8.45 4.28
N ARG A 24 1.12 7.99 4.12
CA ARG A 24 2.14 8.06 5.17
C ARG A 24 2.46 9.50 5.58
N ASP A 25 2.69 10.37 4.60
CA ASP A 25 3.05 11.77 4.84
C ASP A 25 1.89 12.53 5.54
N LYS A 26 0.63 12.26 5.18
CA LYS A 26 -0.58 12.81 5.83
C LYS A 26 -0.63 12.49 7.33
N HIS A 27 -0.16 11.32 7.72
CA HIS A 27 -0.12 10.88 9.12
C HIS A 27 1.15 11.31 9.86
N GLY A 28 2.11 11.94 9.18
CA GLY A 28 3.41 12.31 9.75
C GLY A 28 4.27 11.10 10.14
N PHE A 29 4.06 9.95 9.50
CA PHE A 29 4.78 8.73 9.82
C PHE A 29 6.10 8.61 9.05
N ASP A 30 7.11 8.04 9.72
CA ASP A 30 8.21 7.40 9.03
C ASP A 30 7.79 6.03 8.43
N GLN A 31 8.67 5.41 7.63
CA GLN A 31 8.35 4.14 6.95
C GLN A 31 8.14 2.95 7.91
N LEU A 32 8.78 2.96 9.08
CA LEU A 32 8.62 1.90 10.08
C LEU A 32 7.27 2.05 10.78
N GLN A 33 6.92 3.27 11.17
CA GLN A 33 5.64 3.62 11.78
C GLN A 33 4.46 3.33 10.85
N ALA A 34 4.59 3.68 9.56
CA ALA A 34 3.56 3.39 8.57
C ALA A 34 3.33 1.89 8.38
N ALA A 35 4.43 1.11 8.31
CA ALA A 35 4.34 -0.34 8.24
C ALA A 35 3.69 -0.93 9.49
N ALA A 36 4.05 -0.42 10.68
CA ALA A 36 3.47 -0.85 11.94
C ALA A 36 1.98 -0.51 12.06
N ALA A 37 1.55 0.66 11.54
CA ALA A 37 0.16 1.12 11.56
C ALA A 37 -0.80 0.14 10.87
N ILE A 38 -0.35 -0.50 9.79
CA ILE A 38 -1.13 -1.50 9.05
C ILE A 38 -0.69 -2.95 9.29
N GLY A 39 0.19 -3.19 10.27
CA GLY A 39 0.58 -4.53 10.70
C GLY A 39 1.47 -5.31 9.74
N ILE A 40 2.34 -4.63 8.97
CA ILE A 40 3.26 -5.28 8.03
C ILE A 40 4.73 -5.00 8.36
N GLY A 41 5.64 -5.78 7.78
CA GLY A 41 7.08 -5.53 7.90
C GLY A 41 7.55 -4.31 7.09
N ARG A 42 8.51 -3.55 7.63
CA ARG A 42 9.12 -2.37 6.98
C ARG A 42 9.64 -2.64 5.56
N GLN A 43 10.23 -3.81 5.32
CA GLN A 43 10.75 -4.18 4.00
C GLN A 43 9.63 -4.33 2.96
N THR A 44 8.45 -4.80 3.37
CA THR A 44 7.29 -4.90 2.48
C THR A 44 6.78 -3.51 2.13
N TRP A 45 6.66 -2.64 3.12
CA TRP A 45 6.32 -1.22 2.92
C TRP A 45 7.27 -0.54 1.93
N LEU A 46 8.57 -0.66 2.15
CA LEU A 46 9.62 -0.08 1.28
C LEU A 46 9.52 -0.54 -0.17
N LYS A 47 9.19 -1.82 -0.41
CA LYS A 47 9.03 -2.32 -1.79
C LYS A 47 7.81 -1.69 -2.47
N MET A 48 6.73 -1.46 -1.73
CA MET A 48 5.53 -0.81 -2.27
C MET A 48 5.76 0.68 -2.53
N GLU A 49 6.34 1.41 -1.56
CA GLU A 49 6.62 2.85 -1.71
C GLU A 49 7.64 3.14 -2.84
N ASN A 50 8.52 2.20 -3.15
CA ASN A 50 9.46 2.31 -4.27
C ASN A 50 8.93 1.72 -5.60
N GLY A 51 7.68 1.26 -5.65
CA GLY A 51 7.07 0.66 -6.84
C GLY A 51 7.65 -0.70 -7.27
N LYS A 52 8.49 -1.32 -6.43
CA LYS A 52 9.05 -2.68 -6.66
C LYS A 52 8.03 -3.78 -6.36
N LYS A 53 6.95 -3.45 -5.65
CA LYS A 53 5.79 -4.30 -5.39
C LYS A 53 4.52 -3.45 -5.57
N ALA A 54 3.48 -4.03 -6.17
CA ALA A 54 2.18 -3.38 -6.29
C ALA A 54 1.49 -3.26 -4.92
N VAL A 55 0.64 -2.26 -4.76
CA VAL A 55 -0.23 -2.14 -3.58
C VAL A 55 -1.43 -3.05 -3.80
N ASP A 56 -1.35 -4.26 -3.25
CA ASP A 56 -2.46 -5.20 -3.26
C ASP A 56 -3.64 -4.62 -2.46
N LEU A 57 -4.86 -5.02 -2.82
CA LEU A 57 -6.13 -4.58 -2.23
C LEU A 57 -6.14 -4.69 -0.70
N VAL A 58 -5.50 -5.72 -0.15
CA VAL A 58 -5.40 -5.92 1.31
C VAL A 58 -4.65 -4.78 1.99
N TYR A 59 -3.57 -4.27 1.41
CA TYR A 59 -2.79 -3.18 1.99
C TYR A 59 -3.54 -1.85 1.89
N TYR A 60 -4.22 -1.61 0.76
CA TYR A 60 -5.13 -0.48 0.61
C TYR A 60 -6.22 -0.48 1.69
N LEU A 61 -6.92 -1.60 1.85
CA LEU A 61 -7.97 -1.74 2.85
C LEU A 61 -7.44 -1.57 4.27
N ALA A 62 -6.21 -2.01 4.56
CA ALA A 62 -5.58 -1.81 5.86
C ALA A 62 -5.31 -0.31 6.15
N CYS A 63 -4.80 0.45 5.17
CA CYS A 63 -4.64 1.90 5.30
C CYS A 63 -5.98 2.61 5.52
N MET A 64 -7.01 2.28 4.72
CA MET A 64 -8.34 2.86 4.88
C MET A 64 -8.99 2.49 6.22
N GLY A 65 -8.79 1.25 6.68
CA GLY A 65 -9.25 0.78 7.97
C GLY A 65 -8.59 1.51 9.13
N TYR A 66 -7.30 1.82 9.02
CA TYR A 66 -6.59 2.64 9.99
C TYR A 66 -7.21 4.04 10.09
N ASP A 67 -7.43 4.72 8.96
CA ASP A 67 -8.07 6.04 8.91
C ASP A 67 -9.47 6.01 9.53
N ALA A 68 -10.26 4.96 9.27
CA ALA A 68 -11.60 4.81 9.84
C ALA A 68 -11.60 4.64 11.36
N VAL A 69 -10.56 4.01 11.92
CA VAL A 69 -10.42 3.78 13.37
C VAL A 69 -9.84 4.99 14.09
N LYS A 70 -8.88 5.70 13.46
CA LYS A 70 -8.12 6.79 14.08
C LYS A 70 -8.61 8.19 13.71
N GLY A 71 -9.47 8.32 12.70
CA GLY A 71 -10.10 9.57 12.29
C GLY A 71 -11.33 9.98 13.13
N LYS A 72 -11.50 9.43 14.34
CA LYS A 72 -12.46 9.87 15.36
C LYS A 72 -11.70 10.39 16.58
#